data_AF-A0A3B8ITJ3-F1
#
_entry.id   AF-A0A3B8ITJ3-F1
#
_cell.length_a   1.000
_cell.length_b   1.000
_cell.length_c   1.000
_cell.angle_alpha   90.00
_cell.angle_beta   90.00
_cell.angle_gamma   90.00
#
_symmetry.space_group_name_H-M   'P 1'
#
loop_
_entity.id
_entity.type
_entity.pdbx_description
1 polymer ?
#
loop_
_entity_poly.entity_id
_entity_poly.type
_entity_poly.pdbx_seq_one_letter_code
_entity_poly.pdbx_strand_id
1 'polypeptide(L)'
;MKKLVIGTFVCLLSLWALVACQPEEVSPLTEEVALEEESFIVTSADEVDALLMAKYGSDNFSLEDKLNFLSDYYAQQFYDKLEAAGRGESATNYLAIAQVFDGTAYFTDVVTGDGSSSIEAYEFELRNDQLAFAGCNANVYLNMANIGGSIFNVQDLVCIGEEISLWARARWSPTSTRPNGVTTTAYIKCDK
;
A
#
# COMPACT_ATOMS: atom_id res chain seq x y z
N MET A 1 36.79 18.91 82.56
CA MET A 1 37.27 20.31 82.53
C MET A 1 36.85 20.95 81.22
N LYS A 2 36.23 22.12 81.30
CA LYS A 2 35.78 22.93 80.16
C LYS A 2 36.97 23.40 79.33
N LYS A 3 36.81 23.50 78.00
CA LYS A 3 37.20 24.68 77.22
C LYS A 3 36.59 24.64 75.82
N LEU A 4 36.19 25.83 75.41
CA LEU A 4 35.30 26.23 74.34
C LEU A 4 36.03 27.34 73.59
N VAL A 5 36.13 27.26 72.27
CA VAL A 5 36.55 28.31 71.32
C VAL A 5 35.95 27.87 69.97
N ILE A 6 34.80 28.35 69.47
CA ILE A 6 34.39 29.66 68.92
C ILE A 6 35.44 30.33 68.04
N GLY A 7 35.19 30.36 66.73
CA GLY A 7 35.93 31.19 65.77
C GLY A 7 35.62 30.84 64.31
N THR A 8 34.42 31.13 63.80
CA THR A 8 34.09 32.22 62.84
C THR A 8 34.43 31.94 61.36
N PHE A 9 33.45 32.30 60.52
CA PHE A 9 33.52 32.83 59.14
C PHE A 9 32.77 32.06 58.04
N VAL A 10 31.94 32.85 57.38
CA VAL A 10 30.92 32.60 56.37
C VAL A 10 31.56 32.42 54.99
N CYS A 11 31.03 31.48 54.19
CA CYS A 11 30.96 31.54 52.71
C CYS A 11 29.89 30.52 52.27
N LEU A 12 28.66 30.95 51.96
CA LEU A 12 28.18 31.30 50.62
C LEU A 12 28.19 30.13 49.60
N LEU A 13 26.96 29.75 49.22
CA LEU A 13 26.51 29.28 47.91
C LEU A 13 27.17 28.02 47.32
N SER A 14 26.41 26.93 47.32
CA SER A 14 26.16 26.19 46.07
C SER A 14 24.87 25.36 46.18
N LEU A 15 23.82 25.85 45.50
CA LEU A 15 22.68 25.05 45.07
C LEU A 15 23.19 23.87 44.23
N TRP A 16 23.08 22.64 44.73
CA TRP A 16 22.99 21.46 43.87
C TRP A 16 21.93 20.54 44.45
N ALA A 17 20.67 20.88 44.16
CA ALA A 17 19.60 19.91 44.19
C ALA A 17 19.87 18.89 43.07
N LEU A 18 20.62 17.84 43.40
CA LEU A 18 20.59 16.62 42.61
C LEU A 18 19.29 15.91 42.96
N VAL A 19 18.23 16.31 42.26
CA VAL A 19 17.09 15.43 42.01
C VAL A 19 17.69 14.22 41.30
N ALA A 20 17.85 13.12 42.03
CA ALA A 20 18.07 11.80 41.45
C ALA A 20 16.79 11.43 40.70
N CYS A 21 16.64 11.98 39.50
CA CYS A 21 15.72 11.50 38.49
C CYS A 21 16.31 10.15 38.06
N GLN A 22 15.88 9.06 38.70
CA GLN A 22 16.05 7.76 38.09
C GLN A 22 15.35 7.85 36.73
N PRO A 23 16.03 7.57 35.61
CA PRO A 23 15.30 7.36 34.38
C PRO A 23 14.50 6.08 34.64
N GLU A 24 13.21 6.25 34.88
CA GLU A 24 12.23 5.20 34.70
C GLU A 24 12.43 4.73 33.26
N GLU A 25 12.94 3.50 33.09
CA GLU A 25 12.99 2.85 31.79
C GLU A 25 11.54 2.69 31.34
N VAL A 26 11.03 3.73 30.70
CA VAL A 26 9.95 3.59 29.74
C VAL A 26 10.55 2.71 28.65
N SER A 27 10.43 1.38 28.79
CA SER A 27 10.50 0.53 27.62
C SER A 27 9.48 1.12 26.67
N PRO A 28 9.89 1.66 25.51
CA PRO A 28 8.90 1.93 24.50
C PRO A 28 8.27 0.56 24.26
N LEU A 29 6.97 0.45 24.54
CA LEU A 29 6.14 -0.43 23.75
C LEU A 29 6.38 0.09 22.33
N THR A 30 7.32 -0.53 21.64
CA THR A 30 7.30 -0.59 20.20
C THR A 30 5.98 -1.28 19.91
N GLU A 31 4.90 -0.51 19.87
CA GLU A 31 3.82 -0.82 18.97
C GLU A 31 4.54 -0.91 17.62
N GLU A 32 4.81 -2.15 17.22
CA GLU A 32 5.06 -2.49 15.83
C GLU A 32 3.74 -2.11 15.14
N VAL A 33 3.59 -0.83 14.86
CA VAL A 33 2.48 -0.33 14.06
C VAL A 33 2.78 -0.89 12.69
N ALA A 34 2.13 -2.00 12.38
CA ALA A 34 1.89 -2.44 11.01
C ALA A 34 1.19 -1.27 10.30
N LEU A 35 2.00 -0.33 9.81
CA LEU A 35 1.53 0.77 8.99
C LEU A 35 1.24 0.16 7.62
N GLU A 36 -0.02 -0.22 7.45
CA GLU A 36 -0.64 -0.42 6.14
C GLU A 36 -0.48 0.91 5.38
N GLU A 37 0.45 0.96 4.42
CA GLU A 37 0.54 2.09 3.49
C GLU A 37 -0.50 1.85 2.40
N GLU A 38 -1.66 2.51 2.55
CA GLU A 38 -2.68 2.62 1.53
C GLU A 38 -2.32 3.79 0.61
N SER A 39 -2.31 3.55 -0.69
CA SER A 39 -2.01 4.60 -1.67
C SER A 39 -2.92 4.51 -2.87
N PHE A 40 -3.57 5.63 -3.16
CA PHE A 40 -4.36 5.81 -4.37
C PHE A 40 -3.53 6.52 -5.44
N ILE A 41 -3.45 5.94 -6.63
CA ILE A 41 -2.64 6.40 -7.75
C ILE A 41 -3.50 6.47 -9.00
N VAL A 42 -3.47 7.62 -9.68
CA VAL A 42 -4.12 7.81 -10.98
C VAL A 42 -3.04 7.99 -12.04
N THR A 43 -3.11 7.17 -13.08
CA THR A 43 -2.14 7.16 -14.18
C THR A 43 -2.88 7.21 -15.49
N SER A 44 -2.59 8.20 -16.32
CA SER A 44 -3.21 8.33 -17.63
C SER A 44 -2.78 7.19 -18.58
N ALA A 45 -3.60 6.90 -19.60
CA ALA A 45 -3.23 5.92 -20.63
C ALA A 45 -1.90 6.26 -21.32
N ASP A 46 -1.68 7.55 -21.62
CA ASP A 46 -0.46 8.03 -22.25
C ASP A 46 0.79 7.81 -21.37
N GLU A 47 0.65 7.94 -20.05
CA GLU A 47 1.75 7.65 -19.11
C GLU A 47 2.11 6.16 -19.10
N VAL A 48 1.12 5.27 -19.14
CA VAL A 48 1.37 3.82 -19.25
C VAL A 48 2.07 3.48 -20.56
N ASP A 49 1.64 4.08 -21.65
CA ASP A 49 2.25 3.87 -22.97
C ASP A 49 3.69 4.38 -23.01
N ALA A 50 3.98 5.52 -22.38
CA ALA A 50 5.34 6.02 -22.21
C ALA A 50 6.22 5.09 -21.37
N LEU A 51 5.69 4.51 -20.28
CA LEU A 51 6.39 3.53 -19.44
C LEU A 51 6.69 2.24 -20.22
N LEU A 52 5.73 1.74 -21.00
CA LEU A 52 5.90 0.56 -21.85
C LEU A 52 6.94 0.80 -22.94
N MET A 53 6.89 1.97 -23.59
CA MET A 53 7.91 2.38 -24.54
C MET A 53 9.28 2.38 -23.87
N ALA A 54 9.44 3.07 -22.74
CA ALA A 54 10.73 3.15 -22.05
C ALA A 54 11.29 1.77 -21.66
N LYS A 55 10.44 0.82 -21.30
CA LYS A 55 10.87 -0.53 -20.87
C LYS A 55 11.08 -1.52 -22.02
N TYR A 56 10.22 -1.51 -23.03
CA TYR A 56 10.15 -2.55 -24.07
C TYR A 56 10.40 -2.05 -25.50
N GLY A 57 10.46 -0.75 -25.73
CA GLY A 57 10.61 -0.19 -27.08
C GLY A 57 9.33 -0.25 -27.92
N SER A 58 8.17 -0.44 -27.30
CA SER A 58 6.85 -0.45 -27.93
C SER A 58 5.77 -0.08 -26.91
N ASP A 59 4.65 0.48 -27.36
CA ASP A 59 3.41 0.74 -26.59
C ASP A 59 2.22 -0.11 -27.09
N ASN A 60 2.43 -0.86 -28.19
CA ASN A 60 1.42 -1.71 -28.82
C ASN A 60 1.20 -3.01 -28.03
N PHE A 61 0.55 -2.89 -26.89
CA PHE A 61 0.16 -3.98 -26.00
C PHE A 61 -1.35 -4.06 -25.86
N SER A 62 -1.87 -5.27 -25.58
CA SER A 62 -3.30 -5.43 -25.26
C SER A 62 -3.63 -4.74 -23.94
N LEU A 63 -4.89 -4.35 -23.71
CA LEU A 63 -5.30 -3.75 -22.44
C LEU A 63 -4.99 -4.69 -21.25
N GLU A 64 -5.14 -6.01 -21.44
CA GLU A 64 -4.80 -7.00 -20.43
C GLU A 64 -3.30 -6.94 -20.06
N ASP A 65 -2.43 -6.85 -21.07
CA ASP A 65 -0.99 -6.72 -20.86
C ASP A 65 -0.63 -5.38 -20.21
N LYS A 66 -1.31 -4.28 -20.57
CA LYS A 66 -1.09 -2.95 -19.97
C LYS A 66 -1.47 -2.95 -18.48
N LEU A 67 -2.61 -3.54 -18.13
CA LEU A 67 -3.06 -3.71 -16.75
C LEU A 67 -2.08 -4.58 -15.94
N ASN A 68 -1.62 -5.71 -16.50
CA ASN A 68 -0.64 -6.57 -15.83
C ASN A 68 0.70 -5.86 -15.64
N PHE A 69 1.19 -5.20 -16.68
CA PHE A 69 2.41 -4.41 -16.62
C PHE A 69 2.34 -3.35 -15.52
N LEU A 70 1.25 -2.59 -15.44
CA LEU A 70 1.12 -1.51 -14.47
C LEU A 70 1.01 -2.05 -13.03
N SER A 71 0.33 -3.18 -12.84
CA SER A 71 0.31 -3.90 -11.56
C SER A 71 1.72 -4.32 -11.13
N ASP A 72 2.50 -4.94 -12.01
CA ASP A 72 3.87 -5.35 -11.71
C ASP A 72 4.81 -4.16 -11.49
N TYR A 73 4.59 -3.07 -12.22
CA TYR A 73 5.33 -1.81 -12.05
C TYR A 73 5.14 -1.24 -10.64
N TYR A 74 3.90 -1.15 -10.16
CA TYR A 74 3.64 -0.69 -8.80
C TYR A 74 4.10 -1.71 -7.75
N ALA A 75 3.99 -3.00 -8.01
CA ALA A 75 4.55 -4.00 -7.12
C ALA A 75 6.03 -3.78 -6.86
N GLN A 76 6.81 -3.54 -7.92
CA GLN A 76 8.24 -3.23 -7.79
C GLN A 76 8.47 -1.92 -7.01
N GLN A 77 7.76 -0.84 -7.36
CA GLN A 77 7.95 0.44 -6.69
C GLN A 77 7.67 0.39 -5.19
N PHE A 78 6.63 -0.33 -4.78
CA PHE A 78 6.29 -0.47 -3.36
C PHE A 78 7.25 -1.38 -2.64
N TYR A 79 7.72 -2.45 -3.28
CA TYR A 79 8.75 -3.30 -2.70
C TYR A 79 10.07 -2.55 -2.48
N ASP A 80 10.52 -1.74 -3.45
CA ASP A 80 11.72 -0.92 -3.31
C ASP A 80 11.61 0.06 -2.13
N LYS A 81 10.40 0.63 -1.90
CA LYS A 81 10.13 1.49 -0.74
C LYS A 81 10.18 0.72 0.58
N LEU A 82 9.59 -0.48 0.63
CA LEU A 82 9.64 -1.34 1.82
C LEU A 82 11.08 -1.77 2.14
N GLU A 83 11.86 -2.13 1.14
CA GLU A 83 13.29 -2.47 1.30
C GLU A 83 14.09 -1.26 1.81
N ALA A 84 13.90 -0.08 1.21
CA ALA A 84 14.57 1.15 1.64
C ALA A 84 14.19 1.57 3.07
N ALA A 85 12.98 1.25 3.53
CA ALA A 85 12.52 1.48 4.90
C ALA A 85 13.05 0.43 5.91
N GLY A 86 13.83 -0.56 5.47
CA GLY A 86 14.31 -1.67 6.31
C GLY A 86 13.22 -2.71 6.63
N ARG A 87 12.07 -2.63 5.96
CA ARG A 87 10.95 -3.59 6.10
C ARG A 87 11.06 -4.76 5.13
N GLY A 88 11.86 -4.63 4.07
CA GLY A 88 12.17 -5.70 3.12
C GLY A 88 12.92 -6.91 3.73
N GLU A 89 13.56 -6.74 4.89
CA GLU A 89 14.19 -7.83 5.64
C GLU A 89 13.21 -8.64 6.52
N SER A 90 11.98 -8.13 6.72
CA SER A 90 10.91 -8.96 7.28
C SER A 90 10.58 -10.07 6.27
N ALA A 91 10.52 -11.32 6.73
CA ALA A 91 10.54 -12.50 5.85
C ALA A 91 9.31 -12.63 4.93
N THR A 92 8.32 -11.74 5.03
CA THR A 92 7.03 -11.88 4.37
C THR A 92 6.39 -10.51 4.12
N ASN A 93 6.58 -9.97 2.92
CA ASN A 93 5.89 -8.75 2.47
C ASN A 93 4.75 -9.13 1.53
N TYR A 94 3.53 -8.82 1.92
CA TYR A 94 2.34 -8.90 1.10
C TYR A 94 2.01 -7.55 0.48
N LEU A 95 1.50 -7.61 -0.74
CA LEU A 95 0.99 -6.45 -1.45
C LEU A 95 -0.32 -6.82 -2.12
N ALA A 96 -1.34 -6.00 -1.96
CA ALA A 96 -2.60 -6.08 -2.70
C ALA A 96 -2.67 -4.87 -3.64
N ILE A 97 -3.02 -5.11 -4.90
CA ILE A 97 -3.21 -4.06 -5.91
C ILE A 97 -4.59 -4.28 -6.54
N ALA A 98 -5.43 -3.25 -6.50
CA ALA A 98 -6.70 -3.20 -7.23
C ALA A 98 -6.66 -2.04 -8.22
N GLN A 99 -7.11 -2.28 -9.44
CA GLN A 99 -6.99 -1.32 -10.52
C GLN A 99 -8.23 -1.35 -11.42
N VAL A 100 -8.66 -0.16 -11.83
CA VAL A 100 -9.71 0.05 -12.82
C VAL A 100 -9.19 0.98 -13.92
N PHE A 101 -9.40 0.59 -15.18
CA PHE A 101 -9.24 1.42 -16.35
C PHE A 101 -10.61 1.80 -16.90
N ASP A 102 -10.88 3.10 -16.95
CA ASP A 102 -12.17 3.66 -17.36
C ASP A 102 -12.21 4.09 -18.84
N GLY A 103 -11.21 3.73 -19.64
CA GLY A 103 -11.06 4.19 -21.02
C GLY A 103 -10.14 5.40 -21.19
N THR A 104 -9.78 6.09 -20.10
CA THR A 104 -8.89 7.28 -20.11
C THR A 104 -7.72 7.12 -19.15
N ALA A 105 -7.97 6.67 -17.94
CA ALA A 105 -6.98 6.55 -16.88
C ALA A 105 -7.13 5.25 -16.09
N TYR A 106 -6.01 4.84 -15.49
CA TYR A 106 -5.91 3.75 -14.54
C TYR A 106 -5.99 4.33 -13.13
N PHE A 107 -7.03 3.96 -12.40
CA PHE A 107 -7.19 4.21 -10.97
C PHE A 107 -6.66 2.97 -10.26
N THR A 108 -5.72 3.15 -9.33
CA THR A 108 -5.02 2.04 -8.68
C THR A 108 -4.94 2.28 -7.19
N ASP A 109 -5.48 1.36 -6.43
CA ASP A 109 -5.29 1.25 -5.00
C ASP A 109 -4.24 0.18 -4.70
N VAL A 110 -3.34 0.48 -3.77
CA VAL A 110 -2.22 -0.38 -3.37
C VAL A 110 -2.14 -0.40 -1.85
N VAL A 111 -2.14 -1.61 -1.27
CA VAL A 111 -2.02 -1.82 0.17
C VAL A 111 -0.91 -2.82 0.45
N THR A 112 -0.02 -2.48 1.39
CA THR A 112 1.10 -3.31 1.84
C THR A 112 0.83 -3.92 3.21
N GLY A 113 1.42 -5.08 3.49
CA GLY A 113 1.38 -5.71 4.82
C GLY A 113 2.52 -6.69 5.06
N ASP A 114 2.77 -7.01 6.32
CA ASP A 114 3.89 -7.85 6.79
C ASP A 114 3.47 -9.31 7.09
N GLY A 115 2.21 -9.64 6.82
CA GLY A 115 1.65 -10.96 7.10
C GLY A 115 0.96 -11.11 8.46
N SER A 116 1.01 -10.09 9.33
CA SER A 116 0.37 -10.13 10.66
C SER A 116 -1.13 -9.79 10.61
N SER A 117 -1.53 -8.88 9.72
CA SER A 117 -2.92 -8.46 9.49
C SER A 117 -3.40 -8.82 8.09
N SER A 118 -4.71 -8.69 7.85
CA SER A 118 -5.25 -8.82 6.49
C SER A 118 -5.06 -7.52 5.74
N ILE A 119 -4.69 -7.60 4.47
CA ILE A 119 -4.62 -6.42 3.58
C ILE A 119 -5.69 -6.51 2.51
N GLU A 120 -6.22 -5.37 2.11
CA GLU A 120 -7.29 -5.29 1.12
C GLU A 120 -7.16 -4.00 0.32
N ALA A 121 -6.88 -4.13 -0.97
CA ALA A 121 -6.97 -3.05 -1.93
C ALA A 121 -8.30 -3.15 -2.69
N TYR A 122 -8.92 -2.00 -2.95
CA TYR A 122 -10.24 -1.92 -3.58
C TYR A 122 -10.35 -0.69 -4.46
N GLU A 123 -10.83 -0.87 -5.68
CA GLU A 123 -11.04 0.22 -6.63
C GLU A 123 -12.41 0.11 -7.31
N PHE A 124 -13.06 1.25 -7.49
CA PHE A 124 -14.40 1.33 -8.05
C PHE A 124 -14.64 2.61 -8.82
N GLU A 125 -15.11 2.48 -10.06
CA GLU A 125 -15.47 3.61 -10.90
C GLU A 125 -16.86 3.43 -11.53
N LEU A 126 -17.60 4.53 -11.62
CA LEU A 126 -18.87 4.64 -12.31
C LEU A 126 -18.71 5.51 -13.56
N ARG A 127 -19.20 5.01 -14.70
CA ARG A 127 -19.21 5.75 -15.97
C ARG A 127 -20.58 5.67 -16.61
N ASN A 128 -20.94 6.69 -17.37
CA ASN A 128 -22.22 6.76 -18.06
C ASN A 128 -22.06 6.48 -19.55
N ASP A 129 -23.14 5.97 -20.15
CA ASP A 129 -23.39 5.86 -21.59
C ASP A 129 -22.55 4.81 -22.34
N GLN A 130 -21.23 4.97 -22.40
CA GLN A 130 -20.36 4.12 -23.24
C GLN A 130 -18.87 4.24 -22.87
N LEU A 131 -18.14 3.14 -23.02
CA LEU A 131 -16.69 3.07 -22.94
C LEU A 131 -16.13 2.28 -24.12
N ALA A 132 -15.22 2.89 -24.90
CA ALA A 132 -14.56 2.19 -26.01
C ALA A 132 -13.70 1.02 -25.51
N PHE A 133 -13.08 1.16 -24.34
CA PHE A 133 -12.32 0.12 -23.66
C PHE A 133 -12.46 0.31 -22.15
N ALA A 134 -12.64 -0.77 -21.42
CA ALA A 134 -12.66 -0.78 -19.96
C ALA A 134 -11.97 -2.02 -19.42
N GLY A 135 -11.35 -1.92 -18.25
CA GLY A 135 -10.60 -3.01 -17.66
C GLY A 135 -10.52 -2.92 -16.15
N CYS A 136 -10.42 -4.07 -15.49
CA CYS A 136 -10.24 -4.20 -14.06
C CYS A 136 -9.16 -5.24 -13.81
N ASN A 137 -8.25 -4.98 -12.89
CA ASN A 137 -7.20 -5.90 -12.48
C ASN A 137 -7.10 -5.90 -10.96
N ALA A 138 -7.03 -7.08 -10.36
CA ALA A 138 -6.81 -7.26 -8.94
C ALA A 138 -5.75 -8.35 -8.72
N ASN A 139 -4.61 -7.99 -8.13
CA ASN A 139 -3.49 -8.88 -7.89
C ASN A 139 -3.03 -8.85 -6.44
N VAL A 140 -2.53 -9.98 -5.96
CA VAL A 140 -1.84 -10.10 -4.66
C VAL A 140 -0.44 -10.64 -4.90
N TYR A 141 0.55 -9.99 -4.30
CA TYR A 141 1.95 -10.39 -4.35
C TYR A 141 2.45 -10.79 -2.97
N LEU A 142 3.37 -11.76 -2.93
CA LEU A 142 4.19 -12.13 -1.79
C LEU A 142 5.65 -12.05 -2.21
N ASN A 143 6.43 -11.17 -1.57
CA ASN A 143 7.85 -10.96 -1.88
C ASN A 143 8.08 -10.84 -3.40
N MET A 144 7.35 -9.93 -4.05
CA MET A 144 7.36 -9.69 -5.49
C MET A 144 6.77 -10.78 -6.39
N ALA A 145 6.44 -11.96 -5.87
CA ALA A 145 5.79 -13.01 -6.66
C ALA A 145 4.27 -12.83 -6.62
N ASN A 146 3.62 -12.73 -7.78
CA ASN A 146 2.16 -12.75 -7.85
C ASN A 146 1.64 -14.14 -7.38
N ILE A 147 0.84 -14.15 -6.31
CA ILE A 147 0.28 -15.36 -5.69
C ILE A 147 -1.23 -15.53 -5.95
N GLY A 148 -1.83 -14.59 -6.67
CA GLY A 148 -3.21 -14.66 -7.14
C GLY A 148 -3.66 -13.38 -7.81
N GLY A 149 -4.43 -13.53 -8.88
CA GLY A 149 -4.85 -12.44 -9.74
C GLY A 149 -6.24 -12.65 -10.31
N SER A 150 -6.89 -11.56 -10.69
CA SER A 150 -8.15 -11.56 -11.45
C SER A 150 -8.12 -10.36 -12.39
N ILE A 151 -8.25 -10.62 -13.68
CA ILE A 151 -8.32 -9.57 -14.70
C ILE A 151 -9.62 -9.73 -15.48
N PHE A 152 -10.27 -8.61 -15.79
CA PHE A 152 -11.47 -8.58 -16.59
C PHE A 152 -11.47 -7.31 -17.43
N ASN A 153 -11.57 -7.44 -18.75
CA ASN A 153 -11.59 -6.31 -19.66
C ASN A 153 -12.60 -6.52 -20.78
N VAL A 154 -13.14 -5.41 -21.29
CA VAL A 154 -14.14 -5.40 -22.35
C VAL A 154 -13.79 -4.29 -23.34
N GLN A 155 -13.92 -4.61 -24.62
CA GLN A 155 -13.85 -3.67 -25.72
C GLN A 155 -15.29 -3.30 -26.16
N ASP A 156 -15.48 -2.04 -26.56
CA ASP A 156 -16.73 -1.47 -27.06
C ASP A 156 -17.93 -1.72 -26.13
N LEU A 157 -17.77 -1.34 -24.86
CA LEU A 157 -18.81 -1.49 -23.84
C LEU A 157 -19.86 -0.38 -23.95
N VAL A 158 -21.10 -0.76 -24.21
CA VAL A 158 -22.24 0.17 -24.32
C VAL A 158 -23.36 -0.28 -23.38
N CYS A 159 -23.78 0.60 -22.48
CA CYS A 159 -24.86 0.36 -21.51
C CYS A 159 -25.93 1.44 -21.68
N ILE A 160 -26.88 1.24 -22.62
CA ILE A 160 -27.88 2.26 -22.95
C ILE A 160 -28.85 2.45 -21.79
N GLY A 161 -28.82 3.63 -21.17
CA GLY A 161 -29.72 3.98 -20.05
C GLY A 161 -29.36 3.27 -18.73
N GLU A 162 -28.14 2.78 -18.61
CA GLU A 162 -27.57 2.09 -17.45
C GLU A 162 -26.18 2.69 -17.14
N GLU A 163 -25.76 2.64 -15.88
CA GLU A 163 -24.41 3.03 -15.45
C GLU A 163 -23.46 1.85 -15.63
N ILE A 164 -22.26 2.11 -16.15
CA ILE A 164 -21.15 1.15 -16.18
C ILE A 164 -20.46 1.21 -14.82
N SER A 165 -20.48 0.09 -14.11
CA SER A 165 -19.76 -0.11 -12.86
C SER A 165 -18.53 -0.99 -13.09
N LEU A 166 -17.37 -0.48 -12.71
CA LEU A 166 -16.08 -1.14 -12.82
C LEU A 166 -15.56 -1.46 -11.41
N TRP A 167 -15.22 -2.71 -11.13
CA TRP A 167 -14.86 -3.15 -9.78
C TRP A 167 -13.59 -3.99 -9.80
N ALA A 168 -12.65 -3.66 -8.91
CA ALA A 168 -11.50 -4.48 -8.61
C ALA A 168 -11.29 -4.58 -7.11
N ARG A 169 -10.97 -5.78 -6.63
CA ARG A 169 -10.66 -6.03 -5.22
C ARG A 169 -9.59 -7.11 -5.11
N ALA A 170 -8.50 -6.79 -4.43
CA ALA A 170 -7.45 -7.72 -4.08
C ALA A 170 -7.31 -7.80 -2.57
N ARG A 171 -7.34 -9.01 -2.01
CA ARG A 171 -7.23 -9.21 -0.58
C ARG A 171 -6.35 -10.40 -0.27
N TRP A 172 -5.54 -10.24 0.76
CA TRP A 172 -4.86 -11.34 1.44
C TRP A 172 -5.24 -11.36 2.92
N SER A 173 -5.30 -12.56 3.52
CA SER A 173 -5.61 -12.70 4.94
C SER A 173 -4.97 -13.97 5.51
N PRO A 174 -4.28 -13.89 6.66
CA PRO A 174 -3.65 -15.06 7.30
C PRO A 174 -4.68 -16.04 7.87
N THR A 175 -5.91 -15.59 8.10
CA THR A 175 -7.00 -16.40 8.66
C THR A 175 -7.95 -16.96 7.60
N SER A 176 -7.70 -16.65 6.32
CA SER A 176 -8.54 -17.12 5.22
C SER A 176 -8.37 -18.62 4.99
N THR A 177 -9.49 -19.31 4.75
CA THR A 177 -9.50 -20.74 4.40
C THR A 177 -9.28 -21.01 2.91
N ARG A 178 -9.10 -19.94 2.10
CA ARG A 178 -8.81 -20.07 0.66
C ARG A 178 -7.34 -20.43 0.42
N PRO A 179 -6.99 -21.03 -0.73
CA PRO A 179 -5.60 -21.25 -1.11
C PRO A 179 -4.77 -19.96 -0.97
N ASN A 180 -3.62 -20.06 -0.31
CA ASN A 180 -2.68 -18.96 -0.04
C ASN A 180 -3.28 -17.75 0.71
N GLY A 181 -4.49 -17.86 1.26
CA GLY A 181 -5.20 -16.75 1.91
C GLY A 181 -5.69 -15.65 0.96
N VAL A 182 -5.63 -15.87 -0.36
CA VAL A 182 -5.92 -14.85 -1.39
C VAL A 182 -7.40 -14.83 -1.79
N THR A 183 -7.94 -13.62 -1.97
CA THR A 183 -9.23 -13.36 -2.60
C THR A 183 -9.11 -12.20 -3.57
N THR A 184 -9.23 -12.47 -4.87
CA THR A 184 -9.25 -11.45 -5.92
C THR A 184 -10.59 -11.48 -6.64
N THR A 185 -11.06 -10.31 -7.08
CA THR A 185 -12.29 -10.18 -7.87
C THR A 185 -12.15 -8.96 -8.78
N ALA A 186 -12.42 -9.14 -10.06
CA ALA A 186 -12.48 -8.06 -11.03
C ALA A 186 -13.70 -8.28 -11.94
N TYR A 187 -14.53 -7.26 -12.12
CA TYR A 187 -15.70 -7.37 -13.00
C TYR A 187 -16.19 -6.01 -13.46
N ILE A 188 -16.92 -6.04 -14.57
CA ILE A 188 -17.58 -4.89 -15.17
C ILE A 188 -19.06 -5.23 -15.34
N LYS A 189 -19.95 -4.29 -15.02
CA LYS A 189 -21.40 -4.50 -15.05
C LYS A 189 -22.13 -3.25 -15.55
N CYS A 190 -23.20 -3.44 -16.33
CA CYS A 190 -24.21 -2.40 -16.57
C CYS A 190 -25.29 -2.51 -15.48
N ASP A 191 -25.55 -1.42 -14.75
CA ASP A 191 -26.53 -1.35 -13.67
C ASP A 191 -27.55 -0.21 -13.86
N LYS A 192 -28.77 -0.41 -13.35
CA LYS A 192 -29.89 0.55 -13.46
C LYS A 192 -30.03 1.44 -12.23
#